data_AF-A0A7V2T6A1-F1
#
_entry.id   AF-A0A7V2T6A1-F1
#
_cell.length_a   1.000
_cell.length_b   1.000
_cell.length_c   1.000
_cell.angle_alpha   90.00
_cell.angle_beta   90.00
_cell.angle_gamma   90.00
#
_symmetry.space_group_name_H-M   'P 1'
#
loop_
_entity.id
_entity.type
_entity.pdbx_description
1 polymer ?
#
loop_
_entity_poly.entity_id
_entity_poly.type
_entity_poly.pdbx_seq_one_letter_code
_entity_poly.pdbx_strand_id
1 'polypeptide(L)'
;MAPLSEADLARYREKLEARRRELLEEIRTELHRTEQESYVELAGRVHDEGEEAVADLLADMNLDFIARQIDELREVEDALGRIERGEYGVCIDCGGEIERERLDAQPTAVRCIDCQAAWERTHATGPGHPTSL
;
A
#
# COMPACT_ATOMS: atom_id res chain seq x y z
N MET A 1 26.37 6.35 6.89
CA MET A 1 26.54 4.95 7.28
C MET A 1 27.23 4.25 6.10
N ALA A 2 27.32 2.93 6.05
CA ALA A 2 27.83 2.26 4.85
C ALA A 2 26.68 2.06 3.86
N PRO A 3 26.89 2.30 2.55
CA PRO A 3 25.86 2.09 1.54
C PRO A 3 25.33 0.66 1.59
N LEU A 4 24.09 0.46 1.13
CA LEU A 4 23.48 -0.88 1.06
C LEU A 4 24.37 -1.81 0.22
N SER A 5 24.66 -2.99 0.77
CA SER A 5 25.43 -3.99 0.04
C SER A 5 24.58 -4.65 -1.04
N GLU A 6 25.21 -5.30 -2.02
CA GLU A 6 24.50 -6.09 -3.04
C GLU A 6 23.62 -7.18 -2.39
N ALA A 7 24.08 -7.79 -1.29
CA ALA A 7 23.30 -8.75 -0.52
C ALA A 7 22.08 -8.13 0.16
N ASP A 8 22.18 -6.89 0.66
CA ASP A 8 21.04 -6.16 1.22
C ASP A 8 20.01 -5.84 0.12
N LEU A 9 20.46 -5.38 -1.04
CA LEU A 9 19.59 -5.10 -2.19
C LEU A 9 18.86 -6.36 -2.68
N ALA A 10 19.54 -7.50 -2.72
CA ALA A 10 18.92 -8.79 -3.04
C ALA A 10 17.84 -9.18 -2.03
N ARG A 11 18.11 -9.01 -0.72
CA ARG A 11 17.14 -9.27 0.36
C ARG A 11 15.90 -8.39 0.22
N TYR A 12 16.07 -7.09 -0.01
CA TYR A 12 14.94 -6.17 -0.16
C TYR A 12 14.14 -6.44 -1.44
N ARG A 13 14.81 -6.77 -2.54
CA ARG A 13 14.14 -7.19 -3.78
C ARG A 13 13.26 -8.41 -3.55
N GLU A 14 13.78 -9.45 -2.90
CA GLU A 14 13.00 -10.67 -2.61
C GLU A 14 11.77 -10.36 -1.75
N LYS A 15 11.94 -9.53 -0.71
CA LYS A 15 10.84 -9.09 0.16
C LYS A 15 9.76 -8.31 -0.61
N LEU A 16 10.17 -7.38 -1.47
CA LEU A 16 9.27 -6.57 -2.30
C LEU A 16 8.54 -7.43 -3.34
N GLU A 17 9.23 -8.37 -4.00
CA GLU A 17 8.62 -9.30 -4.95
C GLU A 17 7.62 -10.26 -4.28
N ALA A 18 7.91 -10.70 -3.06
CA ALA A 18 6.97 -11.48 -2.26
C ALA A 18 5.70 -10.68 -1.97
N ARG A 19 5.86 -9.44 -1.47
CA ARG A 19 4.70 -8.57 -1.18
C ARG A 19 3.90 -8.23 -2.44
N ARG A 20 4.57 -7.99 -3.57
CA ARG A 20 3.92 -7.78 -4.88
C ARG A 20 3.02 -8.96 -5.26
N ARG A 21 3.50 -10.21 -5.09
CA ARG A 21 2.70 -11.40 -5.37
C ARG A 21 1.50 -11.52 -4.44
N GLU A 22 1.69 -11.27 -3.14
CA GLU A 22 0.60 -11.29 -2.16
C GLU A 22 -0.49 -10.26 -2.52
N LEU A 23 -0.11 -9.01 -2.78
CA LEU A 23 -1.03 -7.94 -3.17
C LEU A 23 -1.85 -8.29 -4.42
N LEU A 24 -1.21 -8.86 -5.44
CA LEU A 24 -1.90 -9.27 -6.67
C LEU A 24 -2.93 -10.38 -6.41
N GLU A 25 -2.62 -11.34 -5.55
CA GLU A 25 -3.56 -12.41 -5.17
C GLU A 25 -4.69 -11.87 -4.28
N GLU A 26 -4.41 -10.96 -3.35
CA GLU A 26 -5.41 -10.27 -2.54
C GLU A 26 -6.40 -9.49 -3.40
N ILE A 27 -5.90 -8.66 -4.33
CA ILE A 27 -6.73 -7.89 -5.28
C ILE A 27 -7.58 -8.83 -6.13
N ARG A 28 -6.97 -9.89 -6.68
CA ARG A 28 -7.68 -10.87 -7.52
C ARG A 28 -8.81 -11.55 -6.75
N THR A 29 -8.54 -11.97 -5.52
CA THR A 29 -9.52 -12.64 -4.66
C THR A 29 -10.70 -11.74 -4.36
N GLU A 30 -10.44 -10.46 -4.06
CA GLU A 30 -11.48 -9.50 -3.73
C GLU A 30 -12.36 -9.14 -4.93
N LEU A 31 -11.77 -8.99 -6.12
CA LEU A 31 -12.52 -8.81 -7.36
C LEU A 31 -13.44 -10.00 -7.66
N HIS A 32 -12.93 -11.23 -7.51
CA HIS A 32 -13.74 -12.44 -7.71
C HIS A 32 -14.88 -12.59 -6.68
N ARG A 33 -14.70 -12.09 -5.45
CA ARG A 33 -15.76 -12.05 -4.44
C ARG A 33 -16.86 -11.07 -4.84
N THR A 34 -16.48 -9.86 -5.22
CA THR A 34 -17.42 -8.80 -5.64
C THR A 34 -18.27 -9.24 -6.85
N GLU A 35 -17.64 -9.90 -7.84
CA GLU A 35 -18.35 -10.47 -9.00
C GLU A 35 -19.38 -11.54 -8.60
N GLN A 36 -19.04 -12.41 -7.65
CA GLN A 36 -19.94 -13.47 -7.17
C GLN A 36 -21.11 -12.93 -6.35
N GLU A 37 -20.84 -11.96 -5.47
CA GLU A 37 -21.87 -11.28 -4.66
C GLU A 37 -22.89 -10.60 -5.59
N SER A 38 -22.42 -9.85 -6.60
CA SER A 38 -23.27 -9.23 -7.61
C SER A 38 -24.14 -10.24 -8.38
N TYR A 39 -23.59 -11.42 -8.71
CA TYR A 39 -24.35 -12.47 -9.39
C TYR A 39 -25.45 -13.09 -8.52
N VAL A 40 -25.16 -13.35 -7.23
CA VAL A 40 -26.14 -13.88 -6.26
C VAL A 40 -27.28 -12.88 -6.05
N GLU A 41 -26.96 -11.61 -5.93
CA GLU A 41 -27.92 -10.51 -5.78
C GLU A 41 -28.85 -10.39 -7.01
N LEU A 42 -28.29 -10.50 -8.22
CA LEU A 42 -29.05 -10.47 -9.47
C LEU A 42 -30.00 -11.67 -9.61
N ALA A 43 -29.59 -12.84 -9.13
CA ALA A 43 -30.34 -14.10 -9.21
C ALA A 43 -31.40 -14.27 -8.09
N GLY A 44 -31.25 -13.55 -6.96
CA GLY A 44 -32.04 -13.74 -5.74
C GLY A 44 -33.21 -12.76 -5.50
N ARG A 45 -33.46 -11.80 -6.40
CA ARG A 45 -34.32 -10.62 -6.16
C ARG A 45 -35.70 -10.89 -5.54
N VAL A 46 -35.77 -10.79 -4.21
CA VAL A 46 -36.73 -10.02 -3.39
C VAL A 46 -35.95 -9.55 -2.15
N HIS A 47 -35.29 -8.39 -2.23
CA HIS A 47 -34.62 -7.77 -1.09
C HIS A 47 -35.50 -6.65 -0.51
N ASP A 48 -35.47 -6.45 0.80
CA ASP A 48 -36.08 -5.28 1.43
C ASP A 48 -35.13 -4.07 1.41
N GLU A 49 -35.65 -2.87 1.64
CA GLU A 49 -34.86 -1.62 1.58
C GLU A 49 -33.67 -1.60 2.57
N GLY A 50 -33.72 -2.41 3.64
CA GLY A 50 -32.64 -2.54 4.60
C GLY A 50 -31.51 -3.43 4.11
N GLU A 51 -31.84 -4.49 3.37
CA GLU A 51 -30.86 -5.39 2.74
C GLU A 51 -30.08 -4.70 1.61
N GLU A 52 -30.73 -3.85 0.81
CA GLU A 52 -30.09 -3.09 -0.28
C GLU A 52 -29.03 -2.10 0.26
N ALA A 53 -29.34 -1.37 1.34
CA ALA A 53 -28.40 -0.44 1.96
C ALA A 53 -27.16 -1.13 2.58
N VAL A 54 -27.29 -2.38 3.03
CA VAL A 54 -26.17 -3.18 3.55
C VAL A 54 -25.28 -3.68 2.42
N ALA A 55 -25.87 -4.09 1.29
CA ALA A 55 -25.12 -4.51 0.12
C ALA A 55 -24.27 -3.37 -0.46
N ASP A 56 -24.83 -2.16 -0.58
CA ASP A 56 -24.11 -0.97 -1.02
C ASP A 56 -22.90 -0.66 -0.11
N LEU A 57 -23.09 -0.70 1.21
CA LEU A 57 -22.00 -0.46 2.17
C LEU A 57 -20.88 -1.51 2.05
N LEU A 58 -21.23 -2.78 1.85
CA LEU A 58 -20.25 -3.85 1.66
C LEU A 58 -19.47 -3.68 0.35
N ALA A 59 -20.14 -3.28 -0.74
CA ALA A 59 -19.49 -2.98 -2.01
C ALA A 59 -18.50 -1.82 -1.88
N ASP A 60 -18.89 -0.72 -1.23
CA ASP A 60 -18.00 0.43 -0.96
C ASP A 60 -16.77 0.01 -0.13
N MET A 61 -16.96 -0.79 0.92
CA MET A 61 -15.85 -1.31 1.72
C MET A 61 -14.88 -2.19 0.92
N ASN A 62 -15.40 -3.03 0.03
CA ASN A 62 -14.58 -3.89 -0.85
C ASN A 62 -13.75 -3.04 -1.83
N LEU A 63 -14.35 -2.00 -2.41
CA LEU A 63 -13.66 -1.07 -3.32
C LEU A 63 -12.55 -0.30 -2.60
N ASP A 64 -12.80 0.22 -1.40
CA ASP A 64 -11.79 0.90 -0.59
C ASP A 64 -10.63 -0.02 -0.20
N PHE A 65 -10.91 -1.30 0.06
CA PHE A 65 -9.88 -2.29 0.30
C PHE A 65 -9.00 -2.49 -0.94
N ILE A 66 -9.60 -2.72 -2.11
CA ILE A 66 -8.88 -2.88 -3.38
C ILE A 66 -8.03 -1.64 -3.68
N ALA A 67 -8.59 -0.45 -3.50
CA ALA A 67 -7.87 0.81 -3.75
C ALA A 67 -6.58 0.90 -2.90
N ARG A 68 -6.67 0.55 -1.61
CA ARG A 68 -5.50 0.51 -0.72
C ARG A 68 -4.45 -0.49 -1.16
N GLN A 69 -4.85 -1.69 -1.60
CA GLN A 69 -3.90 -2.69 -2.11
C GLN A 69 -3.24 -2.24 -3.42
N ILE A 70 -3.97 -1.54 -4.29
CA ILE A 70 -3.41 -0.97 -5.52
C ILE A 70 -2.38 0.11 -5.22
N ASP A 71 -2.66 0.98 -4.24
CA ASP A 71 -1.70 2.02 -3.84
C ASP A 71 -0.44 1.40 -3.22
N GLU A 72 -0.57 0.39 -2.36
CA GLU A 72 0.59 -0.35 -1.85
C GLU A 72 1.37 -1.07 -2.98
N LEU A 73 0.66 -1.65 -3.95
CA LEU A 73 1.28 -2.30 -5.11
C LEU A 73 2.13 -1.30 -5.91
N ARG A 74 1.61 -0.08 -6.13
CA ARG A 74 2.37 0.99 -6.78
C ARG A 74 3.63 1.35 -6.00
N GLU A 75 3.54 1.48 -4.68
CA GLU A 75 4.71 1.75 -3.84
C GLU A 75 5.77 0.65 -3.94
N VAL A 76 5.34 -0.62 -3.99
CA VAL A 76 6.22 -1.78 -4.16
C VAL A 76 6.88 -1.79 -5.53
N GLU A 77 6.13 -1.53 -6.59
CA GLU A 77 6.67 -1.45 -7.96
C GLU A 77 7.65 -0.29 -8.12
N ASP A 78 7.35 0.87 -7.53
CA ASP A 78 8.26 2.01 -7.49
C ASP A 78 9.56 1.68 -6.73
N ALA A 79 9.45 0.97 -5.61
CA ALA A 79 10.60 0.52 -4.82
C ALA A 79 11.49 -0.45 -5.62
N LEU A 80 10.90 -1.43 -6.31
CA LEU A 80 11.62 -2.33 -7.22
C LEU A 80 12.32 -1.56 -8.35
N GLY A 81 11.62 -0.59 -8.95
CA GLY A 81 12.18 0.30 -9.96
C GLY A 81 13.37 1.11 -9.44
N ARG A 82 13.32 1.58 -8.18
CA ARG A 82 14.48 2.25 -7.54
C ARG A 82 15.66 1.30 -7.36
N ILE A 83 15.44 0.02 -7.05
CA ILE A 83 16.53 -0.98 -6.96
C ILE A 83 17.19 -1.15 -8.34
N GLU A 84 16.39 -1.25 -9.41
CA GLU A 84 16.88 -1.40 -10.78
C GLU A 84 17.71 -0.20 -11.25
N ARG A 85 17.32 1.02 -10.85
CA ARG A 85 18.05 2.25 -11.17
C ARG A 85 19.23 2.54 -10.24
N GLY A 86 19.43 1.76 -9.17
CA GLY A 86 20.46 2.02 -8.17
C GLY A 86 20.16 3.20 -7.24
N GLU A 87 18.89 3.59 -7.12
CA GLU A 87 18.40 4.72 -6.31
C GLU A 87 17.79 4.25 -4.97
N TYR A 88 17.71 2.94 -4.75
CA TYR A 88 17.09 2.39 -3.55
C TYR A 88 17.90 2.69 -2.28
N GLY A 89 17.20 3.08 -1.22
CA GLY A 89 17.82 3.49 0.04
C GLY A 89 18.32 4.94 0.05
N VAL A 90 17.92 5.76 -0.93
CA VAL A 90 18.22 7.20 -0.98
C VAL A 90 16.96 8.02 -0.71
N CYS A 91 17.04 8.97 0.21
CA CYS A 91 15.96 9.86 0.58
C CYS A 91 15.65 10.84 -0.56
N ILE A 92 14.37 10.93 -0.95
CA ILE A 92 13.94 11.80 -2.06
C ILE A 92 14.02 13.30 -1.74
N ASP A 93 14.06 13.67 -0.46
CA ASP A 93 14.06 15.08 -0.06
C ASP A 93 15.47 15.63 0.16
N CYS A 94 16.34 14.86 0.84
CA CYS A 94 17.68 15.32 1.21
C CYS A 94 18.82 14.63 0.43
N GLY A 95 18.53 13.59 -0.35
CA GLY A 95 19.54 12.78 -1.05
C GLY A 95 20.43 11.94 -0.13
N GLY A 96 20.19 11.96 1.18
CA GLY A 96 20.91 11.14 2.16
C GLY A 96 20.46 9.68 2.15
N GLU A 97 21.17 8.83 2.88
CA GLU A 97 20.82 7.41 3.05
C GLU A 97 19.55 7.27 3.91
N ILE A 98 18.68 6.32 3.56
CA ILE A 98 17.59 5.86 4.42
C ILE A 98 18.15 4.77 5.33
N GLU A 99 17.85 4.87 6.63
CA GLU A 99 18.33 3.93 7.64
C GLU A 99 17.89 2.48 7.33
N ARG A 100 18.78 1.51 7.54
CA ARG A 100 18.49 0.09 7.25
C ARG A 100 17.32 -0.41 8.09
N GLU A 101 17.28 -0.03 9.36
CA GLU A 101 16.21 -0.35 10.29
C GLU A 101 14.85 0.16 9.78
N ARG A 102 14.86 1.32 9.09
CA ARG A 102 13.66 1.89 8.47
C ARG A 102 13.24 1.11 7.22
N LEU A 103 14.18 0.69 6.38
CA LEU A 103 13.90 -0.16 5.21
C LEU A 103 13.48 -1.59 5.62
N ASP A 104 14.02 -2.10 6.72
CA ASP A 104 13.63 -3.40 7.29
C ASP A 104 12.17 -3.35 7.78
N ALA A 105 11.77 -2.25 8.42
CA ALA A 105 10.39 -2.01 8.84
C ALA A 105 9.46 -1.72 7.63
N GLN A 106 9.84 -0.78 6.77
CA GLN A 106 9.07 -0.34 5.60
C GLN A 106 9.95 -0.33 4.34
N PRO A 107 9.98 -1.43 3.56
CA PRO A 107 10.80 -1.53 2.36
C PRO A 107 10.42 -0.54 1.24
N THR A 108 9.21 0.03 1.26
CA THR A 108 8.79 1.04 0.27
C THR A 108 9.17 2.46 0.65
N ALA A 109 9.78 2.68 1.83
CA ALA A 109 10.11 4.01 2.32
C ALA A 109 10.93 4.83 1.31
N VAL A 110 10.52 6.09 1.11
CA VAL A 110 11.16 7.05 0.18
C VAL A 110 11.94 8.16 0.90
N ARG A 111 11.76 8.30 2.21
CA ARG A 111 12.37 9.36 3.03
C ARG A 111 13.11 8.76 4.21
N CYS A 112 14.18 9.42 4.68
CA CYS A 112 14.76 9.17 6.00
C CYS A 112 13.80 9.63 7.11
N ILE A 113 14.08 9.25 8.36
CA ILE A 113 13.20 9.56 9.49
C ILE A 113 12.98 11.06 9.71
N ASP A 114 14.03 11.88 9.53
CA ASP A 114 13.97 13.32 9.74
C ASP A 114 13.10 14.02 8.68
N CYS A 115 13.30 13.66 7.40
CA CYS A 115 12.51 14.18 6.30
C CYS A 115 11.06 13.70 6.37
N GLN A 116 10.83 12.45 6.78
CA GLN A 116 9.48 11.93 7.02
C GLN A 116 8.76 12.75 8.10
N ALA A 117 9.39 12.98 9.25
CA ALA A 117 8.79 13.75 10.34
C ALA A 117 8.48 15.20 9.91
N ALA A 118 9.33 15.81 9.07
CA ALA A 118 9.07 17.14 8.52
C ALA A 118 7.90 17.16 7.52
N TRP A 119 7.81 16.14 6.67
CA TRP A 119 6.71 15.98 5.73
C TRP A 119 5.38 15.80 6.46
N GLU A 120 5.34 14.95 7.49
CA GLU A 120 4.13 14.73 8.30
C GLU A 120 3.65 16.01 8.98
N ARG A 121 4.52 16.83 9.58
CA ARG A 121 4.11 18.11 10.20
C ARG A 121 3.45 19.08 9.23
N THR A 122 3.82 19.04 7.95
CA THR A 122 3.29 19.94 6.91
C THR A 122 2.08 19.36 6.19
N HIS A 123 1.87 18.04 6.26
CA HIS A 123 0.81 17.32 5.55
C HIS A 123 -0.21 16.63 6.49
N ALA A 124 -0.05 16.74 7.81
CA ALA A 124 -0.98 16.21 8.83
C ALA A 124 -2.35 16.91 8.86
N THR A 125 -2.63 17.82 7.92
CA THR A 125 -3.93 18.52 7.79
C THR A 125 -4.83 17.95 6.69
N GLY A 126 -4.64 16.68 6.30
CA GLY A 126 -5.54 15.94 5.40
C GLY A 126 -6.70 15.25 6.14
N PRO A 127 -7.86 15.03 5.48
CA PRO A 127 -9.07 14.54 6.15
C PRO A 127 -8.89 13.06 6.54
N GLY A 128 -8.76 12.79 7.84
CA GLY A 128 -8.65 11.42 8.36
C GLY A 128 -7.92 11.24 9.70
N HIS A 129 -7.33 12.28 10.28
CA HIS A 129 -6.73 12.20 11.61
C HIS A 129 -7.57 12.93 12.66
N PRO A 130 -8.00 12.28 13.76
CA PRO A 130 -8.53 13.00 14.90
C PRO A 130 -7.41 13.87 15.45
N THR A 131 -7.57 15.19 15.31
CA THR A 131 -6.71 16.15 15.99
C THR A 131 -7.00 16.02 17.48
N SER A 132 -6.07 15.44 18.24
CA SER A 132 -6.13 15.45 19.69
C SER A 132 -5.97 16.88 20.20
N LEU A 133 -7.03 17.38 20.84
CA LEU A 133 -6.94 18.24 22.03
C LEU A 133 -7.90 17.68 23.08
#